data_AF-A0A814FV84-F1
#
_entry.id   AF-A0A814FV84-F1
#
_cell.length_a   1.000
_cell.length_b   1.000
_cell.length_c   1.000
_cell.angle_alpha   90.00
_cell.angle_beta   90.00
_cell.angle_gamma   90.00
#
_symmetry.space_group_name_H-M   'P 1'
#
loop_
_entity.id
_entity.type
_entity.pdbx_description
1 polymer ?
#
loop_
_entity_poly.entity_id
_entity_poly.type
_entity_poly.pdbx_seq_one_letter_code
_entity_poly.pdbx_strand_id
1 'polypeptide(L)'
;MAKFMHLLFGITLITTLISAIHTISLPTNETAQGVVVITNNENGIVVKVPVCYGPHDCGHGKCIENGTTCQCERGWATVSSMNASEETKYCNYQQRSKKTAFFLSFFVGVFGVDWFYLCRSNLLFIFAGIMKLLLGLSCGSVWFSTCFASENGSIESFKSKFRAASTFFSLLTFAWWIVDWSRILGNRFPDGNGVILGSW
;
A
#
# COMPACT_ATOMS: atom_id res chain seq x y z
N MET A 1 23.44 9.38 31.36
CA MET A 1 22.09 9.41 30.73
C MET A 1 22.11 9.58 29.21
N ALA A 2 22.83 10.54 28.62
CA ALA A 2 22.81 10.76 27.16
C ALA A 2 23.21 9.54 26.30
N LYS A 3 24.27 8.82 26.68
CA LYS A 3 24.71 7.59 25.95
C LYS A 3 23.66 6.47 25.97
N PHE A 4 22.90 6.36 27.05
CA PHE A 4 21.84 5.36 27.20
C PHE A 4 20.63 5.68 26.32
N MET A 5 20.27 6.97 26.20
CA MET A 5 19.20 7.42 25.31
C MET A 5 19.54 7.18 23.83
N HIS A 6 20.79 7.42 23.40
CA HIS A 6 21.22 7.10 22.04
C HIS A 6 21.17 5.60 21.73
N LEU A 7 21.53 4.75 22.69
CA LEU A 7 21.46 3.30 22.53
C LEU A 7 20.01 2.80 22.38
N LEU A 8 19.11 3.28 23.26
CA LEU A 8 17.68 2.97 23.18
C LEU A 8 17.07 3.42 21.84
N PHE A 9 17.48 4.59 21.34
CA PHE A 9 17.03 5.09 20.04
C PHE A 9 17.53 4.26 18.86
N GLY A 10 18.78 3.81 18.91
CA GLY A 10 19.32 2.90 17.89
C GLY A 10 18.57 1.58 17.88
N ILE A 11 18.25 1.03 19.06
CA ILE A 11 17.50 -0.21 19.20
C ILE A 11 16.07 -0.05 18.68
N THR A 12 15.37 1.04 18.99
CA THR A 12 14.00 1.26 18.48
C THR A 12 13.94 1.50 16.97
N LEU A 13 14.95 2.17 16.40
CA LEU A 13 15.08 2.29 14.94
C LEU A 13 15.30 0.92 14.29
N ILE A 14 16.21 0.12 14.86
CA ILE A 14 16.50 -1.21 14.33
C ILE A 14 15.29 -2.13 14.47
N THR A 15 14.57 -2.12 15.59
CA THR A 15 13.38 -2.97 15.76
C THR A 15 12.22 -2.54 14.89
N THR A 16 12.03 -1.24 14.63
CA THR A 16 11.02 -0.76 13.68
C THR A 16 11.40 -1.10 12.24
N LEU A 17 12.68 -0.99 11.87
CA LEU A 17 13.17 -1.45 10.57
C LEU A 17 13.00 -2.95 10.39
N ILE A 18 13.36 -3.75 11.40
CA ILE A 18 13.20 -5.21 11.39
C ILE A 18 11.72 -5.58 11.32
N SER A 19 10.84 -4.91 12.06
CA SER A 19 9.39 -5.15 12.01
C SER A 19 8.80 -4.78 10.65
N ALA A 20 9.27 -3.69 10.04
CA ALA A 20 8.90 -3.28 8.68
C ALA A 20 9.40 -4.29 7.64
N ILE A 21 10.62 -4.81 7.80
CA ILE A 21 11.16 -5.88 6.96
C ILE A 21 10.36 -7.18 7.18
N HIS A 22 10.03 -7.55 8.41
CA HIS A 22 9.28 -8.78 8.70
C HIS A 22 7.85 -8.73 8.14
N THR A 23 7.19 -7.58 8.19
CA THR A 23 5.89 -7.38 7.51
C THR A 23 5.98 -7.41 5.99
N ILE A 24 7.15 -7.14 5.39
CA ILE A 24 7.40 -7.33 3.94
C ILE A 24 7.72 -8.79 3.61
N SER A 25 8.37 -9.50 4.53
CA SER A 25 8.83 -10.89 4.35
C SER A 25 7.77 -11.94 4.65
N LEU A 26 6.71 -11.58 5.40
CA LEU A 26 5.56 -12.48 5.52
C LEU A 26 4.97 -12.65 4.12
N PRO A 27 5.02 -13.85 3.53
CA PRO A 27 4.24 -14.10 2.34
C PRO A 27 2.80 -13.81 2.74
N THR A 28 2.18 -12.81 2.08
CA THR A 28 0.73 -12.73 2.03
C THR A 28 0.29 -14.01 1.34
N ASN A 29 0.12 -15.07 2.14
CA ASN A 29 -0.30 -16.40 1.69
C ASN A 29 -1.80 -16.40 1.32
N GLU A 30 -2.36 -15.22 1.10
CA GLU A 30 -3.70 -14.98 0.63
C GLU A 30 -3.64 -14.46 -0.81
N THR A 31 -3.72 -15.42 -1.74
CA THR A 31 -4.68 -15.40 -2.84
C THR A 31 -4.68 -14.18 -3.76
N ALA A 32 -3.55 -13.93 -4.42
CA ALA A 32 -3.55 -13.27 -5.71
C ALA A 32 -2.96 -14.18 -6.78
N GLN A 33 -3.59 -15.34 -7.03
CA GLN A 33 -3.65 -16.01 -8.34
C GLN A 33 -4.32 -17.39 -8.23
N GLY A 34 -5.33 -17.60 -9.07
CA GLY A 34 -5.95 -18.89 -9.31
C GLY A 34 -7.07 -19.20 -8.33
N VAL A 35 -8.29 -19.24 -8.84
CA VAL A 35 -9.37 -20.02 -8.25
C VAL A 35 -8.84 -21.47 -8.16
N VAL A 36 -8.31 -21.87 -7.00
CA VAL A 36 -7.97 -23.26 -6.75
C VAL A 36 -9.30 -23.97 -6.55
N VAL A 37 -9.79 -24.61 -7.60
CA VAL A 37 -10.89 -25.57 -7.52
C VAL A 37 -10.36 -26.78 -6.76
N ILE A 38 -10.50 -26.79 -5.44
CA ILE A 38 -10.29 -27.99 -4.64
C ILE A 38 -11.59 -28.76 -4.65
N THR A 39 -11.69 -29.75 -5.54
CA THR A 39 -12.71 -30.80 -5.43
C THR A 39 -12.23 -31.92 -4.51
N ASN A 40 -13.19 -32.41 -3.72
CA ASN A 40 -13.25 -33.66 -2.96
C ASN A 40 -12.72 -33.60 -1.52
N ASN A 41 -13.51 -33.00 -0.62
CA ASN A 41 -13.65 -33.52 0.73
C ASN A 41 -15.05 -33.23 1.31
N GLU A 42 -15.55 -34.13 2.15
CA GLU A 42 -16.95 -34.38 2.51
C GLU A 42 -17.71 -33.26 3.25
N ASN A 43 -17.14 -32.05 3.35
CA ASN A 43 -17.75 -30.88 4.00
C ASN A 43 -18.37 -29.87 3.01
N GLY A 44 -18.44 -30.20 1.71
CA GLY A 44 -19.41 -29.63 0.76
C GLY A 44 -19.45 -28.10 0.60
N ILE A 45 -18.31 -27.41 0.47
CA ILE A 45 -18.32 -26.03 -0.03
C ILE A 45 -18.64 -26.09 -1.53
N VAL A 46 -19.90 -25.83 -1.87
CA VAL A 46 -20.35 -25.72 -3.26
C VAL A 46 -19.79 -24.42 -3.84
N VAL A 47 -18.62 -24.49 -4.46
CA VAL A 47 -18.09 -23.39 -5.29
C VAL A 47 -18.94 -23.36 -6.56
N LYS A 48 -19.88 -22.41 -6.64
CA LYS A 48 -20.61 -22.16 -7.88
C LYS A 48 -19.62 -21.68 -8.92
N VAL A 49 -19.30 -22.55 -9.88
CA VAL A 49 -18.57 -22.13 -11.08
C VAL A 49 -19.47 -21.14 -11.82
N PRO A 50 -18.99 -19.92 -12.09
CA PRO A 50 -19.72 -18.97 -12.92
C PRO A 50 -20.09 -19.58 -14.25
N VAL A 51 -21.32 -19.39 -14.72
CA VAL A 51 -21.68 -19.70 -16.12
C VAL A 51 -22.10 -18.38 -16.75
N CYS A 52 -21.50 -18.04 -17.89
CA CYS A 52 -21.90 -16.90 -18.70
C CYS A 52 -22.71 -17.41 -19.90
N TYR A 53 -23.94 -16.94 -20.02
CA TYR A 53 -24.89 -17.33 -21.08
C TYR A 53 -24.84 -16.35 -22.25
N GLY A 54 -24.38 -15.12 -22.03
CA GLY A 54 -24.32 -14.09 -23.05
C GLY A 54 -23.15 -13.11 -22.91
N PRO A 55 -22.96 -12.24 -23.92
CA PRO A 55 -21.89 -11.25 -23.93
C PRO A 55 -22.02 -10.18 -22.84
N HIS A 56 -23.19 -10.04 -22.22
CA HIS A 56 -23.47 -9.03 -21.19
C HIS A 56 -23.22 -9.51 -19.76
N ASP A 57 -22.98 -10.81 -19.54
CA ASP A 57 -22.80 -11.37 -18.20
C ASP A 57 -21.42 -11.08 -17.60
N CYS A 58 -20.43 -10.80 -18.47
CA CYS A 58 -19.04 -10.61 -18.07
C CYS A 58 -18.64 -9.14 -17.87
N GLY A 59 -19.58 -8.19 -17.83
CA GLY A 59 -19.29 -6.77 -17.61
C GLY A 59 -18.24 -6.23 -18.59
N HIS A 60 -17.06 -5.87 -18.08
CA HIS A 60 -15.88 -5.48 -18.88
C HIS A 60 -15.01 -6.68 -19.26
N GLY A 61 -15.63 -7.68 -19.87
CA GLY A 61 -14.99 -8.95 -20.20
C GLY A 61 -15.70 -9.67 -21.34
N LYS A 62 -15.11 -10.77 -21.79
CA LYS A 62 -15.68 -11.64 -22.81
C LYS A 62 -15.90 -13.03 -22.24
N CYS A 63 -17.05 -13.61 -22.55
CA CYS A 63 -17.34 -15.00 -22.21
C CYS A 63 -16.57 -15.92 -23.17
N ILE A 64 -15.68 -16.75 -22.63
CA ILE A 64 -14.84 -17.71 -23.37
C ILE A 64 -15.20 -19.15 -22.98
N GLU A 65 -14.71 -20.12 -23.76
CA GLU A 65 -14.83 -21.56 -23.49
C GLU A 65 -16.28 -22.04 -23.30
N ASN A 66 -17.07 -22.02 -24.39
CA ASN A 66 -18.45 -22.54 -24.43
C ASN A 66 -19.41 -21.98 -23.36
N GLY A 67 -19.19 -20.77 -22.86
CA GLY A 67 -20.08 -20.17 -21.87
C GLY A 67 -19.66 -20.35 -20.42
N THR A 68 -18.45 -20.84 -20.15
CA THR A 68 -18.08 -21.26 -18.78
C THR A 68 -17.20 -20.27 -18.03
N THR A 69 -16.47 -19.38 -18.72
CA THR A 69 -15.52 -18.49 -18.04
C THR A 69 -15.57 -17.08 -18.59
N CYS A 70 -15.61 -16.09 -17.70
CA CYS A 70 -15.44 -14.68 -18.06
C CYS A 70 -13.96 -14.30 -18.09
N GLN A 71 -13.46 -13.93 -19.27
CA GLN A 71 -12.13 -13.34 -19.44
C GLN A 71 -12.22 -11.82 -19.38
N CYS A 72 -11.70 -11.23 -18.30
CA CYS A 72 -11.71 -9.78 -18.14
C CYS A 72 -10.79 -9.07 -19.13
N GLU A 73 -11.22 -7.88 -19.58
CA GLU A 73 -10.38 -6.99 -20.38
C GLU A 73 -9.16 -6.51 -19.58
N ARG A 74 -8.08 -6.17 -20.29
CA ARG A 74 -6.88 -5.60 -19.66
C ARG A 74 -7.25 -4.32 -18.93
N GLY A 75 -7.12 -4.28 -17.61
CA GLY A 75 -7.71 -3.20 -16.83
C GLY A 75 -8.57 -3.67 -15.67
N TRP A 76 -9.16 -4.85 -15.83
CA TRP A 76 -10.32 -5.26 -15.05
C TRP A 76 -10.08 -6.58 -14.33
N ALA A 77 -10.63 -6.65 -13.11
CA ALA A 77 -10.64 -7.83 -12.27
C ALA A 77 -12.05 -8.08 -11.73
N THR A 78 -12.29 -9.29 -11.27
CA THR A 78 -13.52 -9.65 -10.54
C THR A 78 -13.27 -9.48 -9.05
N VAL A 79 -14.09 -8.67 -8.39
CA VAL A 79 -14.09 -8.53 -6.93
C VAL A 79 -15.44 -8.99 -6.41
N SER A 80 -15.42 -10.03 -5.57
CA SER A 80 -16.62 -10.55 -4.93
C SER A 80 -17.18 -9.51 -3.96
N SER A 81 -18.45 -9.13 -4.15
CA SER A 81 -19.19 -8.37 -3.16
C SER A 81 -19.30 -9.22 -1.89
N MET A 82 -18.97 -8.65 -0.73
CA MET A 82 -19.14 -9.34 0.57
C MET A 82 -20.62 -9.59 0.89
N ASN A 83 -21.54 -8.98 0.14
CA ASN A 83 -22.97 -9.19 0.31
C ASN A 83 -23.39 -10.46 -0.42
N ALA A 84 -23.59 -11.53 0.34
CA ALA A 84 -24.01 -12.85 -0.17
C ALA A 84 -25.34 -12.84 -0.95
N SER A 85 -26.12 -11.76 -0.86
CA SER A 85 -27.40 -11.59 -1.55
C SER A 85 -27.28 -10.93 -2.93
N GLU A 86 -26.10 -10.40 -3.30
CA GLU A 86 -25.92 -9.71 -4.57
C GLU A 86 -25.33 -10.66 -5.62
N GLU A 87 -25.92 -10.70 -6.81
CA GLU A 87 -25.39 -11.46 -7.93
C GLU A 87 -23.92 -11.04 -8.18
N THR A 88 -23.02 -12.03 -8.19
CA THR A 88 -21.60 -11.78 -8.42
C THR A 88 -21.41 -11.26 -9.84
N LYS A 89 -21.09 -9.98 -9.96
CA LYS A 89 -20.76 -9.35 -11.25
C LYS A 89 -19.29 -9.62 -11.59
N TYR A 90 -19.04 -10.19 -12.76
CA TYR A 90 -17.67 -10.45 -13.25
C TYR A 90 -17.07 -9.21 -13.87
N CYS A 91 -15.73 -9.09 -13.76
CA CYS A 91 -14.96 -7.99 -14.35
C CYS A 91 -15.54 -6.61 -13.99
N ASN A 92 -16.01 -6.50 -12.74
CA ASN A 92 -16.70 -5.33 -12.21
C ASN A 92 -15.74 -4.30 -11.61
N TYR A 93 -14.45 -4.62 -11.50
CA TYR A 93 -13.49 -3.80 -10.80
C TYR A 93 -12.34 -3.34 -11.69
N GLN A 94 -12.20 -2.03 -11.87
CA GLN A 94 -11.09 -1.43 -12.59
C GLN A 94 -9.84 -1.36 -11.69
N GLN A 95 -8.80 -2.12 -12.03
CA GLN A 95 -7.53 -2.12 -11.31
C GLN A 95 -6.80 -0.77 -11.48
N ARG A 96 -6.04 -0.37 -10.47
CA ARG A 96 -5.17 0.82 -10.53
C ARG A 96 -3.89 0.52 -11.31
N SER A 97 -3.37 1.51 -12.04
CA SER A 97 -2.12 1.35 -12.80
C SER A 97 -0.92 1.35 -11.84
N LYS A 98 -0.07 0.33 -11.97
CA LYS A 98 1.20 0.24 -11.25
C LYS A 98 2.13 1.40 -11.58
N LYS A 99 2.17 1.82 -12.85
CA LYS A 99 3.04 2.94 -13.28
C LYS A 99 2.61 4.24 -12.64
N THR A 100 1.31 4.53 -12.64
CA THR A 100 0.77 5.72 -11.97
C THR A 100 1.08 5.70 -10.47
N ALA A 101 0.83 4.57 -9.79
CA ALA A 101 1.15 4.43 -8.37
C ALA A 101 2.65 4.66 -8.11
N PHE A 102 3.52 4.10 -8.94
CA PHE A 102 4.97 4.28 -8.83
C PHE A 102 5.38 5.74 -9.03
N PHE A 103 4.92 6.41 -10.09
CA PHE A 103 5.29 7.80 -10.33
C PHE A 103 4.75 8.75 -9.25
N LEU A 104 3.54 8.50 -8.76
CA LEU A 104 3.00 9.25 -7.62
C LEU A 104 3.87 9.04 -6.38
N SER A 105 4.25 7.79 -6.08
CA SER A 105 5.14 7.50 -4.95
C SER A 105 6.54 8.10 -5.16
N PHE A 106 7.05 8.10 -6.39
CA PHE A 106 8.37 8.60 -6.72
C PHE A 106 8.47 10.12 -6.54
N PHE A 107 7.56 10.89 -7.13
CA PHE A 107 7.63 12.35 -7.12
C PHE A 107 7.01 12.98 -5.87
N VAL A 108 5.92 12.41 -5.36
CA VAL A 108 5.12 13.02 -4.29
C VAL A 108 4.76 12.03 -3.17
N GLY A 109 5.37 10.85 -3.14
CA GLY A 109 5.11 9.81 -2.13
C GLY A 109 5.57 10.16 -0.73
N VAL A 110 6.46 11.14 -0.57
CA VAL A 110 6.83 11.69 0.74
C VAL A 110 5.64 12.32 1.46
N PHE A 111 4.64 12.79 0.69
CA PHE A 111 3.40 13.36 1.20
C PHE A 111 2.27 12.32 1.33
N GLY A 112 2.53 11.04 1.04
CA GLY A 112 1.54 9.96 1.13
C GLY A 112 0.50 9.92 0.01
N VAL A 113 0.71 10.63 -1.10
CA VAL A 113 -0.21 10.65 -2.25
C VAL A 113 -0.45 9.25 -2.84
N ASP A 114 0.56 8.39 -2.79
CA ASP A 114 0.48 6.99 -3.19
C ASP A 114 -0.55 6.19 -2.36
N TRP A 115 -0.57 6.40 -1.04
CA TRP A 115 -1.57 5.77 -0.16
C TRP A 115 -3.00 6.27 -0.44
N PHE A 116 -3.17 7.57 -0.70
CA PHE A 116 -4.47 8.12 -1.08
C PHE A 116 -4.96 7.60 -2.44
N TYR A 117 -4.06 7.44 -3.41
CA TYR A 117 -4.38 6.84 -4.71
C TYR A 117 -4.90 5.40 -4.58
N LEU A 118 -4.32 4.63 -3.66
CA LEU A 118 -4.66 3.24 -3.40
C LEU A 118 -5.86 3.04 -2.46
N CYS A 119 -6.27 4.06 -1.72
CA CYS A 119 -7.19 3.92 -0.59
C CYS A 119 -8.52 3.21 -0.89
N ARG A 120 -9.20 3.46 -2.01
CA ARG A 120 -10.49 2.80 -2.37
C ARG A 120 -11.49 2.67 -1.19
N SER A 121 -11.61 3.70 -0.35
CA SER A 121 -12.44 3.77 0.88
C SER A 121 -11.95 2.95 2.09
N ASN A 122 -10.79 2.30 2.00
CA ASN A 122 -10.15 1.63 3.13
C ASN A 122 -9.52 2.66 4.08
N LEU A 123 -10.03 2.70 5.31
CA LEU A 123 -9.60 3.64 6.36
C LEU A 123 -8.11 3.52 6.70
N LEU A 124 -7.53 2.32 6.64
CA LEU A 124 -6.12 2.10 6.96
C LEU A 124 -5.22 2.86 5.99
N PHE A 125 -5.57 2.87 4.71
CA PHE A 125 -4.83 3.60 3.69
C PHE A 125 -4.95 5.11 3.86
N ILE A 126 -6.14 5.61 4.24
CA ILE A 126 -6.34 7.04 4.55
C ILE A 126 -5.45 7.44 5.72
N PHE A 127 -5.47 6.64 6.79
CA PHE A 127 -4.69 6.92 7.99
C PHE A 127 -3.18 6.91 7.71
N ALA A 128 -2.69 5.91 6.97
CA ALA A 128 -1.30 5.83 6.55
C ALA A 128 -0.89 7.03 5.67
N GLY A 129 -1.76 7.46 4.75
CA GLY A 129 -1.55 8.65 3.93
C GLY A 129 -1.45 9.94 4.75
N ILE A 130 -2.36 10.14 5.72
CA ILE A 130 -2.33 11.29 6.63
C ILE A 130 -1.06 11.27 7.49
N MET A 131 -0.69 10.11 8.04
CA MET A 131 0.52 9.98 8.85
C MET A 131 1.77 10.34 8.06
N LYS A 132 1.88 9.85 6.82
CA LYS A 132 2.96 10.25 5.91
C LYS A 132 2.96 11.74 5.61
N LEU A 133 1.79 12.33 5.34
CA LEU A 133 1.67 13.76 5.07
C LEU A 133 2.20 14.60 6.23
N LEU A 134 1.80 14.28 7.47
CA LEU A 134 2.28 14.96 8.67
C LEU A 134 3.79 14.81 8.86
N LEU A 135 4.32 13.60 8.67
CA LEU A 135 5.77 13.35 8.74
C LEU A 135 6.53 14.11 7.63
N GLY A 136 6.03 14.10 6.39
CA GLY A 136 6.63 14.81 5.27
C GLY A 136 6.68 16.32 5.46
N LEU A 137 5.58 16.93 5.93
CA LEU A 137 5.52 18.37 6.24
C LEU A 137 6.46 18.76 7.40
N SER A 138 6.58 17.88 8.40
CA SER A 138 7.51 18.11 9.52
C SER A 138 8.97 18.11 9.06
N CYS A 139 9.32 17.34 8.03
CA CYS A 139 10.68 17.35 7.48
C CYS A 139 10.92 18.64 6.69
N GLY A 140 10.05 18.98 5.73
CA GLY A 140 10.26 20.14 4.85
C GLY A 140 10.47 21.47 5.57
N SER A 141 9.73 21.69 6.68
CA SER A 141 9.85 22.91 7.49
C SER A 141 11.17 23.02 8.26
N VAL A 142 11.76 21.90 8.70
CA VAL A 142 13.02 21.92 9.44
C VAL A 142 14.21 22.12 8.51
N TRP A 143 14.24 21.47 7.34
CA TRP A 143 15.30 21.70 6.35
C TRP A 143 15.34 23.16 5.90
N PHE A 144 14.16 23.76 5.67
CA PHE A 144 14.07 25.18 5.35
C PHE A 144 14.59 26.05 6.51
N SER A 145 14.17 25.77 7.74
CA SER A 145 14.62 26.53 8.91
C SER A 145 16.11 26.40 9.19
N THR A 146 16.74 25.24 8.94
CA THR A 146 18.18 25.06 9.15
C THR A 146 19.04 25.79 8.13
N CYS A 147 18.54 26.01 6.91
CA CYS A 147 19.26 26.76 5.89
C CYS A 147 19.21 28.28 6.12
N PHE A 148 18.18 28.78 6.80
CA PHE A 148 17.94 30.23 7.00
C PHE A 148 18.10 30.72 8.45
N ALA A 149 18.42 29.84 9.41
CA ALA A 149 18.57 30.25 10.80
C ALA A 149 19.87 31.06 11.03
N SER A 150 19.70 32.38 11.14
CA SER A 150 20.72 33.35 11.56
C SER A 150 21.21 33.09 12.98
N GLU A 151 22.52 33.25 13.20
CA GLU A 151 23.18 33.20 14.51
C GLU A 151 22.58 34.24 15.46
N ASN A 152 21.83 33.79 16.47
CA ASN A 152 21.53 34.59 17.64
C ASN A 152 21.57 33.67 18.87
N GLY A 153 22.46 33.99 19.82
CA GLY A 153 23.23 33.03 20.63
C GLY A 153 22.61 32.50 21.92
N SER A 154 21.28 32.51 22.10
CA SER A 154 20.67 32.17 23.41
C SER A 154 19.92 30.83 23.48
N ILE A 155 19.79 30.04 22.40
CA ILE A 155 18.91 28.84 22.36
C ILE A 155 19.67 27.58 21.89
N GLU A 156 20.95 27.43 22.25
CA GLU A 156 21.80 26.34 21.70
C GLU A 156 21.39 24.92 22.13
N SER A 157 20.97 24.73 23.39
CA SER A 157 20.60 23.39 23.90
C SER A 157 19.30 22.85 23.29
N PHE A 158 18.30 23.71 23.07
CA PHE A 158 17.03 23.31 22.46
C PHE A 158 17.17 23.06 20.96
N LYS A 159 17.93 23.91 20.25
CA LYS A 159 18.24 23.74 18.81
C LYS A 159 18.90 22.40 18.52
N SER A 160 19.87 21.99 19.35
CA SER A 160 20.60 20.73 19.17
C SER A 160 19.68 19.49 19.26
N LYS A 161 18.81 19.44 20.27
CA LYS A 161 17.85 18.34 20.44
C LYS A 161 16.84 18.28 19.30
N PHE A 162 16.32 19.44 18.89
CA PHE A 162 15.36 19.52 17.79
C PHE A 162 15.97 19.10 16.46
N ARG A 163 17.23 19.50 16.19
CA ARG A 163 17.98 19.07 15.00
C ARG A 163 18.15 17.54 14.99
N ALA A 164 18.56 16.95 16.11
CA ALA A 164 18.72 15.49 16.20
C ALA A 164 17.39 14.75 15.96
N ALA A 165 16.29 15.21 16.57
CA ALA A 165 14.96 14.62 16.37
C ALA A 165 14.49 14.75 14.91
N SER A 166 14.65 15.92 14.29
CA SER A 166 14.28 16.12 12.89
C SER A 166 15.07 15.24 11.92
N THR A 167 16.39 15.10 12.14
CA THR A 167 17.21 14.18 11.35
C THR A 167 16.69 12.75 11.47
N PHE A 168 16.33 12.31 12.68
CA PHE A 168 15.76 10.98 12.90
C PHE A 168 14.44 10.77 12.15
N PHE A 169 13.49 11.70 12.26
CA PHE A 169 12.22 11.60 11.54
C PHE A 169 12.42 11.63 10.02
N SER A 170 13.37 12.42 9.52
CA SER A 170 13.72 12.45 8.09
C SER A 170 14.22 11.08 7.61
N LEU A 171 15.07 10.40 8.39
CA LEU A 171 15.54 9.05 8.07
C LEU A 171 14.40 8.03 8.09
N LEU A 172 13.49 8.12 9.06
CA LEU A 172 12.32 7.25 9.15
C LEU A 172 11.38 7.44 7.94
N THR A 173 11.10 8.68 7.56
CA THR A 173 10.28 9.00 6.39
C THR A 173 10.95 8.52 5.10
N PHE A 174 12.26 8.69 4.97
CA PHE A 174 13.02 8.19 3.83
C PHE A 174 12.98 6.66 3.75
N ALA A 175 13.17 5.96 4.87
CA ALA A 175 13.06 4.51 4.91
C ALA A 175 11.66 4.03 4.51
N TRP A 176 10.59 4.67 5.00
CA TRP A 176 9.22 4.34 4.62
C TRP A 176 8.97 4.59 3.12
N TRP A 177 9.48 5.69 2.57
CA TRP A 177 9.38 5.98 1.14
C TRP A 177 10.03 4.89 0.27
N ILE A 178 11.23 4.43 0.63
CA ILE A 178 11.90 3.32 -0.07
C ILE A 178 11.11 2.00 0.07
N VAL A 179 10.56 1.72 1.25
CA VAL A 179 9.71 0.53 1.47
C VAL A 179 8.52 0.53 0.51
N ASP A 180 7.84 1.66 0.34
CA ASP A 180 6.68 1.71 -0.54
C ASP A 180 7.05 1.54 -2.01
N TRP A 181 8.19 2.08 -2.44
CA TRP A 181 8.72 1.78 -3.78
C TRP A 181 8.95 0.29 -3.98
N SER A 182 9.58 -0.37 -3.01
CA SER A 182 9.84 -1.82 -3.09
C SER A 182 8.54 -2.63 -3.17
N ARG A 183 7.50 -2.21 -2.44
CA ARG A 183 6.18 -2.86 -2.45
C ARG A 183 5.45 -2.65 -3.78
N ILE A 184 5.45 -1.43 -4.32
CA ILE A 184 4.84 -1.12 -5.63
C ILE A 184 5.56 -1.89 -6.74
N LEU A 185 6.88 -1.80 -6.81
CA LEU A 185 7.68 -2.50 -7.83
C LEU A 185 7.54 -4.02 -7.73
N GLY A 186 7.43 -4.55 -6.51
CA GLY A 186 7.23 -5.98 -6.25
C GLY A 186 5.81 -6.50 -6.43
N ASN A 187 4.83 -5.68 -6.85
CA ASN A 187 3.40 -6.06 -6.89
C ASN A 187 2.85 -6.57 -5.54
N ARG A 188 3.48 -6.19 -4.44
CA ARG A 188 3.07 -6.56 -3.07
C ARG A 188 2.25 -5.46 -2.39
N PHE A 189 1.81 -4.47 -3.15
CA PHE A 189 0.98 -3.38 -2.65
C PHE A 189 -0.41 -3.43 -3.28
N PRO A 190 -1.34 -4.23 -2.73
CA PRO A 190 -2.71 -4.21 -3.19
C PRO A 190 -3.35 -2.85 -2.90
N ASP A 191 -4.40 -2.53 -3.63
CA ASP A 191 -5.23 -1.38 -3.28
C ASP A 191 -6.10 -1.66 -2.03
N GLY A 192 -6.88 -0.68 -1.61
CA GLY A 192 -7.73 -0.77 -0.43
C GLY A 192 -8.80 -1.86 -0.48
N ASN A 193 -9.07 -2.42 -1.66
CA ASN A 193 -9.98 -3.56 -1.85
C ASN A 193 -9.24 -4.90 -1.95
N GLY A 194 -7.92 -4.91 -1.70
CA GLY A 194 -7.10 -6.13 -1.78
C GLY A 194 -6.72 -6.53 -3.20
N VAL A 195 -7.02 -5.71 -4.22
CA VAL A 195 -6.75 -6.07 -5.61
C VAL A 195 -5.35 -5.63 -6.00
N ILE A 196 -4.61 -6.54 -6.65
CA ILE A 196 -3.28 -6.24 -7.17
C ILE A 196 -3.31 -5.16 -8.27
N LEU A 197 -2.24 -4.39 -8.35
CA LEU A 197 -2.08 -3.34 -9.35
C LEU A 197 -1.92 -3.93 -10.75
N GLY A 198 -2.53 -3.27 -11.73
CA GLY A 198 -2.37 -3.57 -13.13
C GLY A 198 -0.97 -3.29 -13.63
N SER A 199 -0.40 -4.17 -14.46
CA SER A 199 0.96 -4.02 -15.00
C SER A 199 1.14 -2.88 -16.02
N TRP A 200 0.05 -2.25 -16.46
CA TRP A 200 0.02 -1.29 -17.56
C TRP A 200 0.32 0.15 -17.13
#